data_AF-A0A0T1Q7T5-F1
#
_entry.id   AF-A0A0T1Q7T5-F1
#
_cell.length_a   1.000
_cell.length_b   1.000
_cell.length_c   1.000
_cell.angle_alpha   90.00
_cell.angle_beta   90.00
_cell.angle_gamma   90.00
#
_symmetry.space_group_name_H-M   'P 1'
#
loop_
_entity.id
_entity.type
_entity.pdbx_description
1 polymer ?
#
loop_
_entity_poly.entity_id
_entity_poly.type
_entity_poly.pdbx_seq_one_letter_code
_entity_poly.pdbx_strand_id
1 'polypeptide(L)'
;MTSFLTHRALVHDARLPLRRRHSALRTCITLFAPYGFRATYHHLTLSAAIPRRLEADPDALVRAVEELHEARVLWLARAEEYAAQRRAEKRSGRRAVSNPRPWWLRSRWDGPDHAWHQDPFRHPSLRLSAYVRRQNAILDGAEPPGCPACGNEGPRVPSPTGHGCIELCRECSWVLAPCSCGKRHRFVPGTSFSWNGIWQRSHMSDDGMPNPHWPAG
;
A
#
# COMPACT_ATOMS: atom_id res chain seq x y z
N MET A 1 -4.17 -5.35 23.50
CA MET A 1 -4.40 -5.12 22.05
C MET A 1 -4.26 -6.47 21.34
N THR A 2 -5.27 -6.89 20.58
CA THR A 2 -5.24 -8.15 19.83
C THR A 2 -4.25 -8.09 18.67
N SER A 3 -3.51 -9.18 18.43
CA SER A 3 -2.43 -9.23 17.45
C SER A 3 -2.95 -9.42 16.01
N PHE A 4 -2.13 -9.12 15.00
CA PHE A 4 -2.45 -9.37 13.59
C PHE A 4 -2.88 -10.82 13.34
N LEU A 5 -2.17 -11.78 13.93
CA LEU A 5 -2.44 -13.21 13.76
C LEU A 5 -3.79 -13.61 14.34
N THR A 6 -4.21 -12.99 15.45
CA THR A 6 -5.54 -13.18 16.02
C THR A 6 -6.62 -12.76 15.03
N HIS A 7 -6.50 -11.58 14.44
CA HIS A 7 -7.47 -11.11 13.45
C HIS A 7 -7.44 -11.92 12.15
N ARG A 8 -6.26 -12.36 11.70
CA ARG A 8 -6.13 -13.30 10.58
C ARG A 8 -6.90 -14.59 10.85
N ALA A 9 -6.76 -15.20 12.03
CA ALA A 9 -7.52 -16.39 12.39
C ALA A 9 -9.04 -16.17 12.31
N LEU A 10 -9.53 -14.99 12.74
CA LEU A 10 -10.95 -14.63 12.61
C LEU A 10 -11.41 -14.45 11.15
N VAL A 11 -10.52 -14.09 10.22
CA VAL A 11 -10.86 -14.05 8.78
C VAL A 11 -11.03 -15.45 8.22
N HIS A 12 -10.23 -16.42 8.68
CA HIS A 12 -10.31 -17.82 8.28
C HIS A 12 -11.48 -18.58 8.90
N ASP A 13 -11.98 -18.15 10.05
CA ASP A 13 -13.05 -18.86 10.76
C ASP A 13 -14.39 -18.78 10.01
N ALA A 14 -14.70 -19.85 9.28
CA ALA A 14 -15.94 -19.99 8.50
C ALA A 14 -17.21 -20.04 9.37
N ARG A 15 -17.09 -20.26 10.69
CA ARG A 15 -18.23 -20.24 11.62
C ARG A 15 -18.68 -18.83 11.96
N LEU A 16 -17.84 -17.82 11.69
CA LEU A 16 -18.17 -16.43 11.95
C LEU A 16 -18.98 -15.82 10.80
N PRO A 17 -19.94 -14.92 11.09
CA PRO A 17 -20.62 -14.15 10.07
C PRO A 17 -19.61 -13.37 9.19
N LEU A 18 -19.89 -13.30 7.87
CA LEU A 18 -19.01 -12.63 6.90
C LEU A 18 -18.66 -11.20 7.29
N ARG A 19 -19.60 -10.46 7.90
CA ARG A 19 -19.35 -9.11 8.41
C ARG A 19 -18.27 -9.07 9.50
N ARG A 20 -18.19 -10.09 10.38
CA ARG A 20 -17.13 -10.18 11.39
C ARG A 20 -15.79 -10.55 10.76
N ARG A 21 -15.78 -11.47 9.81
CA ARG A 21 -14.57 -11.82 9.03
C ARG A 21 -14.03 -10.60 8.29
N HIS A 22 -14.90 -9.84 7.62
CA HIS A 22 -14.53 -8.59 6.94
C HIS A 22 -14.02 -7.49 7.90
N SER A 23 -14.65 -7.33 9.06
CA SER A 23 -14.14 -6.44 10.11
C SER A 23 -12.75 -6.85 10.60
N ALA A 24 -12.50 -8.15 10.77
CA ALA A 24 -11.18 -8.64 11.14
C ALA A 24 -10.12 -8.35 10.07
N LEU A 25 -10.44 -8.54 8.78
CA LEU A 25 -9.57 -8.12 7.67
C LEU A 25 -9.24 -6.63 7.74
N ARG A 26 -10.24 -5.78 7.98
CA ARG A 26 -10.03 -4.33 8.13
C ARG A 26 -9.07 -4.03 9.28
N THR A 27 -9.21 -4.72 10.42
CA THR A 27 -8.27 -4.57 11.53
C THR A 27 -6.86 -5.01 11.15
N CYS A 28 -6.68 -6.11 10.40
CA CYS A 28 -5.37 -6.49 9.86
C CYS A 28 -4.74 -5.37 9.03
N ILE A 29 -5.52 -4.69 8.18
CA ILE A 29 -5.05 -3.56 7.36
C ILE A 29 -4.65 -2.36 8.24
N THR A 30 -5.35 -2.09 9.36
CA THR A 30 -4.90 -1.03 10.28
C THR A 30 -3.54 -1.30 10.91
N LEU A 31 -3.17 -2.59 11.07
CA LEU A 31 -1.89 -3.01 11.64
C LEU A 31 -0.75 -3.03 10.61
N PHE A 32 -1.06 -3.25 9.33
CA PHE A 32 -0.08 -3.24 8.25
C PHE A 32 -0.74 -2.76 6.95
N ALA A 33 -0.36 -1.58 6.47
CA ALA A 33 -0.88 -0.96 5.25
C ALA A 33 0.26 -0.34 4.44
N PRO A 34 0.96 -1.13 3.60
CA PRO A 34 2.14 -0.66 2.86
C PRO A 34 1.85 0.48 1.88
N TYR A 35 0.60 0.64 1.43
CA TYR A 35 0.18 1.76 0.56
C TYR A 35 -0.61 2.84 1.33
N GLY A 36 -0.70 2.71 2.66
CA GLY A 36 -1.68 3.42 3.46
C GLY A 36 -3.05 2.75 3.44
N PHE A 37 -3.85 3.02 4.48
CA PHE A 37 -5.09 2.27 4.73
C PHE A 37 -6.04 2.19 3.54
N ARG A 38 -6.33 3.34 2.92
CA ARG A 38 -7.32 3.43 1.83
C ARG A 38 -6.85 2.72 0.57
N ALA A 39 -5.62 2.99 0.14
CA ALA A 39 -5.04 2.36 -1.04
C ALA A 39 -4.77 0.86 -0.83
N THR A 40 -4.30 0.43 0.35
CA THR A 40 -4.16 -1.00 0.65
C THR A 40 -5.51 -1.73 0.67
N TYR A 41 -6.56 -1.11 1.22
CA TYR A 41 -7.89 -1.69 1.16
C TYR A 41 -8.39 -1.80 -0.29
N HIS A 42 -8.27 -0.72 -1.08
CA HIS A 42 -8.63 -0.73 -2.49
C HIS A 42 -7.84 -1.79 -3.28
N HIS A 43 -6.52 -1.85 -3.10
CA HIS A 43 -5.66 -2.88 -3.68
C HIS A 43 -6.19 -4.29 -3.40
N LEU A 44 -6.45 -4.61 -2.13
CA LEU A 44 -6.93 -5.94 -1.74
C LEU A 44 -8.32 -6.25 -2.29
N THR A 45 -9.19 -5.25 -2.47
CA THR A 45 -10.49 -5.49 -3.12
C THR A 45 -10.33 -5.91 -4.58
N LEU A 46 -9.33 -5.38 -5.28
CA LEU A 46 -9.01 -5.76 -6.66
C LEU A 46 -8.21 -7.07 -6.73
N SER A 47 -7.10 -7.18 -6.01
CA SER A 47 -6.17 -8.31 -6.12
C SER A 47 -6.78 -9.62 -5.63
N ALA A 48 -7.64 -9.57 -4.62
CA ALA A 48 -8.36 -10.73 -4.10
C ALA A 48 -9.78 -10.87 -4.68
N ALA A 49 -10.20 -9.97 -5.57
CA ALA A 49 -11.53 -9.93 -6.17
C ALA A 49 -12.65 -9.96 -5.10
N ILE A 50 -12.58 -9.08 -4.09
CA ILE A 50 -13.57 -9.06 -3.00
C ILE A 50 -14.90 -8.51 -3.55
N PRO A 51 -15.96 -9.32 -3.62
CA PRO A 51 -17.23 -8.88 -4.20
C PRO A 51 -17.92 -7.83 -3.34
N ARG A 52 -18.81 -7.05 -3.97
CA ARG A 52 -19.68 -6.13 -3.24
C ARG A 52 -20.55 -6.90 -2.22
N ARG A 53 -21.16 -8.01 -2.66
CA ARG A 53 -21.87 -8.98 -1.82
C ARG A 53 -20.93 -10.11 -1.43
N LEU A 54 -20.50 -10.13 -0.16
CA LEU A 54 -19.52 -11.09 0.36
C LEU A 54 -20.00 -12.56 0.26
N GLU A 55 -21.31 -12.78 0.17
CA GLU A 55 -21.89 -14.12 0.04
C GLU A 55 -21.56 -14.79 -1.28
N ALA A 56 -21.24 -14.02 -2.34
CA ALA A 56 -20.87 -14.56 -3.64
C ALA A 56 -19.50 -15.25 -3.63
N ASP A 57 -18.55 -14.71 -2.85
CA ASP A 57 -17.24 -15.30 -2.63
C ASP A 57 -16.69 -14.95 -1.23
N PRO A 58 -17.03 -15.76 -0.21
CA PRO A 58 -16.48 -15.62 1.14
C PRO A 58 -14.95 -15.77 1.20
N ASP A 59 -14.37 -16.54 0.30
CA ASP A 59 -12.95 -16.90 0.31
C ASP A 59 -12.07 -15.78 -0.24
N ALA A 60 -12.65 -14.80 -0.93
CA ALA A 60 -11.98 -13.55 -1.29
C ALA A 60 -11.38 -12.83 -0.07
N LEU A 61 -12.03 -12.92 1.11
CA LEU A 61 -11.48 -12.36 2.35
C LEU A 61 -10.22 -13.09 2.81
N VAL A 62 -10.19 -14.42 2.63
CA VAL A 62 -9.04 -15.25 2.95
C VAL A 62 -7.89 -14.94 2.00
N ARG A 63 -8.13 -14.88 0.68
CA ARG A 63 -7.11 -14.49 -0.30
C ARG A 63 -6.50 -13.12 0.02
N ALA A 64 -7.34 -12.16 0.39
CA ALA A 64 -6.90 -10.81 0.77
C ALA A 64 -6.01 -10.81 2.03
N VAL A 65 -6.40 -11.53 3.09
CA VAL A 65 -5.60 -11.56 4.33
C VAL A 65 -4.30 -12.33 4.15
N GLU A 66 -4.27 -13.35 3.30
CA GLU A 66 -3.05 -14.10 3.00
C GLU A 66 -2.05 -13.27 2.21
N GLU A 67 -2.48 -12.54 1.18
CA GLU A 67 -1.59 -11.60 0.47
C GLU A 67 -0.98 -10.57 1.44
N LEU A 68 -1.82 -10.02 2.33
CA LEU A 68 -1.37 -9.07 3.34
C LEU A 68 -0.38 -9.72 4.33
N HIS A 69 -0.64 -10.95 4.74
CA HIS A 69 0.20 -11.69 5.67
C HIS A 69 1.57 -12.04 5.06
N GLU A 70 1.60 -12.54 3.83
CA GLU A 70 2.84 -12.82 3.08
C GLU A 70 3.75 -11.58 3.04
N ALA A 71 3.18 -10.43 2.68
CA ALA A 71 3.90 -9.16 2.65
C ALA A 71 4.37 -8.73 4.05
N ARG A 72 3.52 -8.93 5.07
CA ARG A 72 3.82 -8.58 6.46
C ARG A 72 4.98 -9.41 7.03
N VAL A 73 5.08 -10.69 6.69
CA VAL A 73 6.19 -11.56 7.13
C VAL A 73 7.53 -11.03 6.61
N LEU A 74 7.59 -10.67 5.32
CA LEU A 74 8.79 -10.09 4.70
C LEU A 74 9.17 -8.74 5.33
N TRP A 75 8.18 -7.92 5.64
CA TRP A 75 8.39 -6.65 6.32
C TRP A 75 8.90 -6.84 7.76
N LEU A 76 8.32 -7.76 8.52
CA LEU A 76 8.74 -8.03 9.90
C LEU A 76 10.19 -8.49 9.97
N ALA A 77 10.58 -9.45 9.13
CA ALA A 77 11.96 -9.93 9.08
C ALA A 77 12.94 -8.77 8.87
N ARG A 78 12.65 -7.90 7.89
CA ARG A 78 13.49 -6.73 7.62
C ARG A 78 13.46 -5.69 8.75
N ALA A 79 12.31 -5.48 9.38
CA ALA A 79 12.18 -4.55 10.50
C ALA A 79 12.97 -5.03 11.73
N GLU A 80 13.00 -6.34 11.98
CA GLU A 80 13.78 -6.96 13.07
C GLU A 80 15.28 -6.84 12.82
N GLU A 81 15.75 -7.12 11.60
CA GLU A 81 17.14 -6.91 11.18
C GLU A 81 17.56 -5.45 11.37
N TYR A 82 16.74 -4.50 10.90
CA TYR A 82 17.00 -3.08 11.09
C TYR A 82 17.05 -2.70 12.58
N ALA A 83 16.14 -3.21 13.40
CA ALA A 83 16.14 -2.96 14.84
C ALA A 83 17.39 -3.53 15.53
N ALA A 84 17.87 -4.71 15.13
CA ALA A 84 19.12 -5.29 15.60
C ALA A 84 20.34 -4.42 15.21
N GLN A 85 20.41 -4.01 13.94
CA GLN A 85 21.46 -3.13 13.43
C GLN A 85 21.49 -1.80 14.19
N ARG A 86 20.33 -1.15 14.35
CA ARG A 86 20.23 0.12 15.10
C ARG A 86 20.60 -0.02 16.57
N ARG A 87 20.30 -1.16 17.21
CA ARG A 87 20.75 -1.44 18.58
C ARG A 87 22.29 -1.55 18.65
N ALA A 88 22.92 -2.22 17.69
CA ALA A 88 24.38 -2.31 17.61
C ALA A 88 25.04 -0.93 17.39
N GLU A 89 24.53 -0.14 16.43
CA GLU A 89 25.05 1.20 16.13
C GLU A 89 24.90 2.17 17.30
N LYS A 90 23.75 2.16 17.98
CA LYS A 90 23.54 2.99 19.18
C LYS A 90 24.51 2.62 20.29
N ARG A 91 24.80 1.32 20.48
CA ARG A 91 25.80 0.85 21.46
C ARG A 91 27.22 1.30 21.08
N SER A 92 27.54 1.37 19.79
CA SER A 92 28.83 1.87 19.29
C SER A 92 28.88 3.41 19.14
N GLY A 93 27.96 4.16 19.78
CA GLY A 93 27.93 5.63 19.74
C GLY A 93 27.36 6.26 18.46
N ARG A 94 27.03 5.48 17.43
CA ARG A 94 26.46 5.98 16.17
C ARG A 94 24.95 6.14 16.28
N ARG A 95 24.50 7.33 16.67
CA ARG A 95 23.06 7.63 16.89
C ARG A 95 22.35 8.24 15.68
N ALA A 96 23.08 8.82 14.74
CA ALA A 96 22.50 9.30 13.48
C ALA A 96 21.87 8.12 12.72
N VAL A 97 20.72 8.36 12.09
CA VAL A 97 20.03 7.37 11.24
C VAL A 97 20.60 7.49 9.84
N SER A 98 21.06 6.38 9.27
CA SER A 98 21.55 6.31 7.89
C SER A 98 20.46 6.65 6.87
N ASN A 99 20.87 7.23 5.74
CA ASN A 99 20.03 7.47 4.58
C ASN A 99 20.45 6.48 3.47
N PRO A 100 19.53 5.82 2.75
CA PRO A 100 18.07 5.95 2.81
C PRO A 100 17.48 5.38 4.10
N ARG A 101 16.45 6.04 4.63
CA ARG A 101 15.63 5.47 5.70
C ARG A 101 14.79 4.32 5.17
N PRO A 102 14.52 3.29 6.01
CA PRO A 102 13.57 2.25 5.67
C PRO A 102 12.21 2.80 5.20
N TRP A 103 11.63 2.15 4.19
CA TRP A 103 10.41 2.65 3.55
C TRP A 103 9.23 2.75 4.52
N TRP A 104 9.11 1.84 5.49
CA TRP A 104 8.07 1.88 6.54
C TRP A 104 8.29 2.96 7.61
N LEU A 105 9.43 3.64 7.62
CA LEU A 105 9.72 4.79 8.48
C LEU A 105 9.66 6.12 7.72
N ARG A 106 9.33 6.10 6.42
CA ARG A 106 9.11 7.31 5.65
C ARG A 106 7.86 8.01 6.17
N SER A 107 7.90 9.34 6.21
CA SER A 107 6.73 10.12 6.58
C SER A 107 5.68 10.01 5.48
N ARG A 108 4.44 9.74 5.90
CA ARG A 108 3.25 9.65 5.04
C ARG A 108 3.04 10.87 4.14
N TRP A 109 3.54 12.04 4.56
CA TRP A 109 3.35 13.30 3.85
C TRP A 109 4.52 13.65 2.92
N ASP A 110 5.60 12.89 3.04
CA ASP A 110 6.93 13.31 2.61
C ASP A 110 7.65 12.28 1.76
N GLY A 111 7.13 11.05 1.76
CA GLY A 111 7.60 9.97 0.93
C GLY A 111 7.20 10.13 -0.53
N PRO A 112 7.90 9.44 -1.43
CA PRO A 112 7.52 9.38 -2.85
C PRO A 112 6.17 8.70 -3.10
N ASP A 113 5.62 8.04 -2.09
CA ASP A 113 4.33 7.35 -2.01
C ASP A 113 3.17 8.22 -1.50
N HIS A 114 3.39 9.50 -1.19
CA HIS A 114 2.37 10.36 -0.57
C HIS A 114 1.08 10.49 -1.41
N ALA A 115 1.16 10.27 -2.72
CA ALA A 115 0.01 10.28 -3.62
C ALA A 115 -1.03 9.20 -3.24
N TRP A 116 -0.59 8.04 -2.74
CA TRP A 116 -1.47 6.91 -2.40
C TRP A 116 -2.41 7.20 -1.24
N HIS A 117 -1.97 8.09 -0.35
CA HIS A 117 -2.79 8.58 0.76
C HIS A 117 -3.87 9.56 0.31
N GLN A 118 -3.63 10.24 -0.80
CA GLN A 118 -4.48 11.29 -1.34
C GLN A 118 -5.43 10.74 -2.41
N ASP A 119 -4.98 9.76 -3.19
CA ASP A 119 -5.73 9.04 -4.20
C ASP A 119 -5.56 7.52 -4.05
N PRO A 120 -6.58 6.82 -3.49
CA PRO A 120 -6.54 5.38 -3.31
C PRO A 120 -6.51 4.56 -4.60
N PHE A 121 -6.71 5.14 -5.78
CA PHE A 121 -6.66 4.41 -7.05
C PHE A 121 -5.24 4.33 -7.62
N ARG A 122 -4.34 5.21 -7.18
CA ARG A 122 -3.01 5.38 -7.76
C ARG A 122 -1.94 4.62 -6.98
N HIS A 123 -2.14 3.32 -6.70
CA HIS A 123 -1.15 2.47 -6.04
C HIS A 123 -0.57 1.43 -7.01
N PRO A 124 0.57 0.78 -6.69
CA PRO A 124 1.08 -0.31 -7.50
C PRO A 124 0.06 -1.45 -7.62
N SER A 125 -0.07 -2.01 -8.83
CA SER A 125 -0.86 -3.23 -9.08
C SER A 125 -0.14 -4.52 -8.70
N LEU A 126 1.15 -4.43 -8.35
CA LEU A 126 1.94 -5.56 -7.84
C LEU A 126 1.30 -6.15 -6.58
N ARG A 127 1.37 -7.47 -6.44
CA ARG A 127 1.07 -8.13 -5.15
C ARG A 127 1.90 -7.49 -4.05
N LEU A 128 1.32 -7.33 -2.86
CA LEU A 128 1.97 -6.64 -1.74
C LEU A 128 3.33 -7.24 -1.39
N SER A 129 3.48 -8.57 -1.48
CA SER A 129 4.75 -9.26 -1.20
C SER A 129 5.83 -8.89 -2.23
N ALA A 130 5.48 -8.73 -3.51
CA ALA A 130 6.42 -8.28 -4.53
C ALA A 130 6.87 -6.83 -4.30
N TYR A 131 5.95 -5.93 -3.93
CA TYR A 131 6.31 -4.57 -3.54
C TYR A 131 7.27 -4.53 -2.34
N VAL A 132 7.00 -5.30 -1.28
CA VAL A 132 7.87 -5.36 -0.09
C VAL A 132 9.26 -5.89 -0.45
N ARG A 133 9.36 -6.97 -1.23
CA ARG A 133 10.68 -7.49 -1.69
C ARG A 133 11.44 -6.42 -2.45
N ARG A 134 10.76 -5.73 -3.36
CA ARG A 134 11.36 -4.67 -4.19
C ARG A 134 11.87 -3.52 -3.33
N GLN A 135 11.08 -3.04 -2.36
CA GLN A 135 11.52 -1.98 -1.47
C GLN A 135 12.67 -2.42 -0.56
N ASN A 136 12.69 -3.68 -0.10
CA ASN A 136 13.81 -4.22 0.67
C ASN A 136 15.09 -4.27 -0.17
N ALA A 137 15.02 -4.72 -1.42
CA ALA A 137 16.16 -4.71 -2.34
C ALA A 137 16.73 -3.30 -2.55
N ILE A 138 15.87 -2.28 -2.68
CA ILE A 138 16.29 -0.88 -2.78
C ILE A 138 16.99 -0.41 -1.49
N LEU A 139 16.50 -0.83 -0.32
CA LEU A 139 17.17 -0.54 0.96
C LEU A 139 18.55 -1.22 1.07
N ASP A 140 18.72 -2.36 0.40
CA ASP A 140 19.98 -3.09 0.33
C ASP A 140 20.94 -2.50 -0.74
N GLY A 141 20.53 -1.42 -1.42
CA GLY A 141 21.33 -0.72 -2.43
C GLY A 141 21.12 -1.20 -3.86
N ALA A 142 20.14 -2.07 -4.12
CA ALA A 142 19.81 -2.46 -5.47
C ALA A 142 19.11 -1.32 -6.24
N GLU A 143 19.36 -1.24 -7.54
CA GLU A 143 18.71 -0.31 -8.46
C GLU A 143 17.82 -1.11 -9.44
N PRO A 144 16.63 -1.56 -9.01
CA PRO A 144 15.79 -2.35 -9.88
C PRO A 144 15.26 -1.49 -11.04
N PRO A 145 15.11 -2.04 -12.26
CA PRO A 145 14.73 -1.27 -13.44
C PRO A 145 13.31 -0.73 -13.33
N GLY A 146 13.05 0.43 -13.95
CA GLY A 146 11.75 1.09 -13.94
C GLY A 146 11.38 1.73 -12.60
N CYS A 147 10.08 1.93 -12.38
CA CYS A 147 9.58 2.59 -11.16
C CYS A 147 10.01 1.83 -9.88
N PRO A 148 10.53 2.51 -8.85
CA PRO A 148 10.88 1.87 -7.57
C PRO A 148 9.71 1.14 -6.90
N ALA A 149 8.47 1.58 -7.12
CA ALA A 149 7.29 0.97 -6.53
C ALA A 149 6.67 -0.15 -7.37
N CYS A 150 6.27 0.13 -8.62
CA CYS A 150 5.56 -0.84 -9.46
C CYS A 150 6.42 -1.53 -10.52
N GLY A 151 7.67 -1.10 -10.74
CA GLY A 151 8.54 -1.63 -11.78
C GLY A 151 8.19 -1.22 -13.22
N ASN A 152 7.17 -0.38 -13.41
CA ASN A 152 6.81 0.11 -14.74
C ASN A 152 7.90 1.04 -15.32
N GLU A 153 8.28 0.81 -16.57
CA GLU A 153 9.22 1.62 -17.36
C GLU A 153 8.52 2.63 -18.28
N GLY A 154 7.18 2.65 -18.25
CA GLY A 154 6.37 3.56 -19.04
C GLY A 154 6.64 5.05 -18.78
N PRO A 155 6.07 5.92 -19.62
CA PRO A 155 6.36 7.35 -19.61
C PRO A 155 5.99 7.98 -18.26
N ARG A 156 6.78 8.97 -17.87
CA ARG A 156 6.54 9.79 -16.68
C ARG A 156 5.45 10.81 -17.00
N VAL A 157 4.59 11.09 -16.03
CA VAL A 157 3.54 12.09 -16.18
C VAL A 157 3.94 13.33 -15.37
N PRO A 158 4.13 14.49 -16.00
CA PRO A 158 4.37 15.73 -15.27
C PRO A 158 3.09 16.15 -14.55
N SER A 159 3.21 16.53 -13.29
CA SER A 159 2.11 17.08 -12.50
C SER A 159 2.48 18.47 -11.97
N PRO A 160 1.71 19.53 -12.31
CA PRO A 160 2.01 20.87 -11.86
C PRO A 160 1.69 21.02 -10.37
N THR A 161 2.57 21.73 -9.66
CA THR A 161 2.47 21.92 -8.20
C THR A 161 2.26 23.37 -7.80
N GLY A 162 2.16 24.28 -8.78
CA GLY A 162 2.15 25.74 -8.57
C GLY A 162 3.54 26.37 -8.42
N HIS A 163 4.57 25.60 -8.07
CA HIS A 163 5.97 26.06 -7.97
C HIS A 163 6.89 25.48 -9.06
N GLY A 164 6.37 24.57 -9.86
CA GLY A 164 7.07 23.80 -10.87
C GLY A 164 6.31 22.51 -11.15
N CYS A 165 7.00 21.51 -11.69
CA CYS A 165 6.44 20.19 -11.97
C CYS A 165 7.15 19.10 -11.16
N ILE A 166 6.39 18.11 -10.73
CA ILE A 166 6.92 16.81 -10.29
C ILE A 166 6.73 15.79 -11.42
N GLU A 167 7.59 14.78 -11.48
CA GLU A 167 7.40 13.65 -12.38
C GLU A 167 6.87 12.45 -11.60
N LEU A 168 5.70 11.96 -12.01
CA LEU A 168 5.05 10.81 -11.40
C LEU A 168 5.14 9.59 -12.32
N CYS A 169 5.23 8.40 -11.74
CA CYS A 169 4.94 7.19 -12.47
C CYS A 169 3.48 7.21 -12.93
N ARG A 170 3.24 6.97 -14.23
CA ARG A 170 1.88 6.94 -14.79
C ARG A 170 0.96 5.94 -14.10
N GLU A 171 1.51 4.80 -13.69
CA GLU A 171 0.75 3.67 -13.18
C GLU A 171 0.39 3.85 -11.70
N CYS A 172 1.40 4.09 -10.86
CA CYS A 172 1.23 4.09 -9.41
C CYS A 172 1.46 5.46 -8.78
N SER A 173 1.57 6.53 -9.55
CA SER A 173 1.82 7.90 -9.06
C SER A 173 2.97 8.05 -8.05
N TRP A 174 3.94 7.15 -8.08
CA TRP A 174 5.17 7.28 -7.32
C TRP A 174 5.96 8.48 -7.85
N VAL A 175 6.46 9.33 -6.95
CA VAL A 175 7.27 10.49 -7.31
C VAL A 175 8.66 10.02 -7.75
N LEU A 176 8.95 10.18 -9.04
CA LEU A 176 10.23 9.84 -9.66
C LEU A 176 11.19 11.02 -9.64
N ALA A 177 10.68 12.24 -9.87
CA ALA A 177 11.44 13.47 -9.72
C ALA A 177 10.66 14.46 -8.83
N PRO A 178 11.26 14.93 -7.73
CA PRO A 178 10.66 15.94 -6.86
C PRO A 178 10.64 17.32 -7.54
N CYS A 179 9.91 18.26 -6.95
CA CYS A 179 9.81 19.61 -7.50
C CYS A 179 11.16 20.32 -7.40
N SER A 180 11.52 21.09 -8.43
CA SER A 180 12.77 21.86 -8.48
C SER A 180 12.91 22.88 -7.33
N CYS A 181 11.81 23.35 -6.75
CA CYS A 181 11.85 24.29 -5.62
C CYS A 181 12.26 23.64 -4.29
N GLY A 182 12.48 22.31 -4.26
CA GLY A 182 12.86 21.57 -3.06
C GLY A 182 11.74 21.42 -2.02
N LYS A 183 10.58 22.06 -2.24
CA LYS A 183 9.40 21.90 -1.40
C LYS A 183 8.59 20.67 -1.81
N ARG A 184 7.83 20.17 -0.85
CA ARG A 184 6.87 19.08 -1.06
C ARG A 184 5.50 19.68 -1.32
N HIS A 185 4.79 19.09 -2.27
CA HIS A 185 3.51 19.61 -2.71
C HIS A 185 2.43 18.57 -2.49
N ARG A 186 1.25 19.07 -2.15
CA ARG A 186 0.06 18.24 -2.04
C ARG A 186 -0.30 17.70 -3.42
N PHE A 187 -0.56 16.41 -3.51
CA PHE A 187 -1.13 15.78 -4.69
C PHE A 187 -2.63 16.05 -4.70
N VAL A 188 -3.11 16.72 -5.74
CA VAL A 188 -4.56 16.91 -5.93
C VAL A 188 -5.04 15.82 -6.88
N PRO A 189 -5.91 14.89 -6.43
CA PRO A 189 -6.47 13.87 -7.29
C PRO A 189 -7.20 14.52 -8.47
N GLY A 190 -6.99 14.01 -9.69
CA GLY A 190 -7.67 14.50 -10.88
C GLY A 190 -9.17 14.19 -10.88
N THR A 191 -9.56 13.14 -10.14
CA THR A 191 -10.95 12.67 -10.04
C THR A 191 -11.37 12.69 -8.58
N SER A 192 -12.52 13.32 -8.29
CA SER A 192 -13.13 13.23 -6.97
C SER A 192 -13.59 11.80 -6.71
N PHE A 193 -13.28 11.24 -5.55
CA PHE A 193 -13.71 9.90 -5.18
C PHE A 193 -14.50 9.88 -3.87
N SER A 194 -15.45 8.96 -3.79
CA SER A 194 -16.17 8.69 -2.55
C SER A 194 -15.48 7.60 -1.77
N TRP A 195 -14.87 7.96 -0.65
CA TRP A 195 -14.34 6.97 0.28
C TRP A 195 -15.44 6.00 0.75
N ASN A 196 -16.67 6.47 0.96
CA ASN A 196 -17.80 5.60 1.30
C ASN A 196 -18.10 4.58 0.19
N GLY A 197 -17.97 4.98 -1.08
CA GLY A 197 -18.11 4.08 -2.22
C GLY A 197 -17.04 3.00 -2.24
N ILE A 198 -15.77 3.37 -2.10
CA ILE A 198 -14.67 2.39 -1.99
C ILE A 198 -14.89 1.48 -0.77
N TRP A 199 -15.25 2.08 0.37
CA TRP A 199 -15.53 1.38 1.63
C TRP A 199 -16.58 0.27 1.42
N GLN A 200 -17.66 0.59 0.71
CA GLN A 200 -18.75 -0.31 0.36
C GLN A 200 -18.45 -1.21 -0.85
N ARG A 201 -17.27 -1.06 -1.46
CA ARG A 201 -16.84 -1.76 -2.68
C ARG A 201 -17.79 -1.53 -3.86
N SER A 202 -18.29 -0.30 -4.01
CA SER A 202 -19.16 0.07 -5.13
C SER A 202 -18.44 0.03 -6.49
N HIS A 203 -17.11 0.06 -6.47
CA HIS A 203 -16.24 -0.18 -7.62
C HIS A 203 -16.09 -1.66 -7.99
N MET A 204 -16.65 -2.58 -7.19
CA MET A 204 -16.75 -4.00 -7.48
C MET A 204 -18.20 -4.36 -7.79
N SER A 205 -18.41 -5.32 -8.67
CA SER A 205 -19.70 -5.96 -8.92
C SER A 205 -20.01 -7.01 -7.85
N ASP A 206 -21.21 -7.58 -7.92
CA ASP A 206 -21.66 -8.60 -6.96
C ASP A 206 -20.94 -9.94 -7.12
N ASP A 207 -20.36 -10.21 -8.29
CA ASP A 207 -19.57 -11.40 -8.64
C ASP A 207 -18.05 -11.20 -8.47
N GLY A 208 -17.59 -10.04 -7.99
CA GLY A 208 -16.16 -9.80 -7.70
C GLY A 208 -15.35 -9.23 -8.86
N MET A 209 -15.99 -8.85 -9.96
CA MET A 209 -15.35 -8.13 -11.06
C MET A 209 -15.33 -6.61 -10.81
N PRO A 210 -14.46 -5.84 -11.47
CA PRO A 210 -14.56 -4.38 -11.46
C PRO A 210 -15.91 -3.93 -12.05
N ASN A 211 -16.60 -3.03 -11.37
CA ASN A 211 -17.88 -2.50 -11.82
C ASN A 211 -17.68 -1.59 -13.05
N PRO A 212 -18.25 -1.92 -14.22
CA PRO A 212 -18.05 -1.15 -15.46
C PRO A 212 -18.70 0.23 -15.43
N HIS A 213 -19.66 0.46 -14.53
CA HIS A 213 -20.36 1.74 -14.37
C HIS A 213 -19.72 2.63 -13.30
N TRP A 214 -18.68 2.16 -12.61
CA TRP A 214 -17.95 3.01 -11.67
C TRP A 214 -17.05 3.96 -12.47
N PRO A 215 -17.01 5.27 -12.14
CA PRO A 215 -16.10 6.17 -12.82
C PRO A 215 -14.67 5.65 -12.65
N ALA A 216 -14.05 5.28 -13.76
CA ALA A 216 -12.64 4.92 -13.78
C ALA A 216 -11.84 6.15 -13.30
N GLY A 217 -11.13 5.99 -12.18
CA GLY A 217 -10.22 7.01 -11.65
C GLY A 217 -8.93 7.11 -12.44
#